data_AF-A0A1C6SB79-F1
#
_entry.id   AF-A0A1C6SB79-F1
#
_cell.length_a   1.000
_cell.length_b   1.000
_cell.length_c   1.000
_cell.angle_alpha   90.00
_cell.angle_beta   90.00
_cell.angle_gamma   90.00
#
_symmetry.space_group_name_H-M   'P 1'
#
loop_
_entity.id
_entity.type
_entity.pdbx_description
1 polymer ?
#
loop_
_entity_poly.entity_id
_entity_poly.type
_entity_poly.pdbx_seq_one_letter_code
_entity_poly.pdbx_strand_id
1 'polypeptide(L)' 'MGMMVAARRIEAPADEVRYEFGFEDRFDRILVIDPQTLQARVEDGDFNAAASAITAKIVNAWRDQGDFPQRMLFAS' A
#
# COMPACT_ATOMS: atom_id res chain seq x y z
N MET A 1 2.51 15.70 -15.62
CA MET A 1 2.54 16.04 -14.18
C MET A 1 2.07 14.80 -13.45
N GLY A 2 2.98 14.09 -12.79
CA GLY A 2 2.67 12.83 -12.10
C GLY A 2 1.98 13.12 -10.78
N MET A 3 0.84 12.51 -10.52
CA MET A 3 0.18 12.59 -9.22
C MET A 3 0.98 11.74 -8.22
N MET A 4 1.41 12.32 -7.09
CA MET A 4 2.08 11.51 -6.07
C MET A 4 1.06 10.84 -5.16
N VAL A 5 1.22 9.54 -5.01
CA VAL A 5 0.48 8.68 -4.08
C VAL A 5 1.41 8.38 -2.92
N ALA A 6 0.90 8.54 -1.70
CA ALA A 6 1.60 8.16 -0.49
C ALA A 6 0.88 6.96 0.14
N ALA A 7 1.64 6.06 0.76
CA ALA A 7 1.11 5.04 1.65
C ALA A 7 1.85 5.06 2.98
N ARG A 8 1.13 4.82 4.06
CA ARG A 8 1.66 4.65 5.40
C ARG A 8 1.11 3.37 5.99
N ARG A 9 1.97 2.57 6.59
CA ARG A 9 1.58 1.35 7.29
C ARG A 9 0.84 1.74 8.57
N ILE A 10 -0.32 1.14 8.77
CA ILE A 10 -1.11 1.29 10.00
C ILE A 10 -1.04 0.00 10.81
N GLU A 11 -1.43 0.10 12.07
CA GLU A 11 -1.53 -1.08 12.93
C GLU A 11 -2.61 -2.03 12.38
N ALA A 12 -2.26 -3.30 12.31
CA ALA A 12 -3.08 -4.34 11.71
C ALA A 12 -2.97 -5.62 12.54
N PRO A 13 -3.96 -6.53 12.46
CA PRO A 13 -3.85 -7.87 13.03
C PRO A 13 -2.58 -8.55 12.52
N ALA A 14 -1.99 -9.45 13.31
CA ALA A 14 -0.71 -10.10 12.97
C ALA A 14 -0.70 -10.83 11.60
N ASP A 15 -1.89 -11.17 11.08
CA ASP A 15 -2.08 -11.88 9.83
C ASP A 15 -2.26 -10.97 8.60
N GLU A 16 -2.36 -9.65 8.77
CA GLU A 16 -2.54 -8.71 7.64
C GLU A 16 -1.63 -7.50 7.77
N VAL A 17 -1.19 -6.96 6.64
CA VAL A 17 -0.49 -5.67 6.59
C VAL A 17 -1.43 -4.63 6.01
N ARG A 18 -1.71 -3.58 6.77
CA ARG A 18 -2.61 -2.51 6.34
C ARG A 18 -1.84 -1.23 6.06
N TYR A 19 -2.23 -0.56 4.99
CA TYR A 19 -1.68 0.71 4.58
C TYR A 19 -2.81 1.70 4.33
N GLU A 20 -2.78 2.84 5.02
CA GLU A 20 -3.54 4.01 4.60
C GLU A 20 -2.82 4.62 3.38
N PHE A 21 -3.53 4.82 2.28
CA PHE A 21 -2.95 5.38 1.06
C PHE A 21 -3.89 6.36 0.37
N GLY A 22 -3.28 7.24 -0.42
CA GLY A 22 -4.01 8.18 -1.25
C GLY A 22 -3.10 9.20 -1.91
N PHE A 23 -3.70 10.14 -2.62
CA PHE A 23 -2.97 11.26 -3.22
C PHE A 23 -2.54 12.21 -2.10
N GLU A 24 -1.37 12.85 -2.23
CA GLU A 24 -0.63 13.69 -1.25
C GLU A 24 -1.43 14.37 -0.10
N ASP A 25 -2.69 14.73 -0.30
CA ASP A 25 -3.55 15.44 0.65
C ASP A 25 -4.76 14.64 1.21
N ARG A 26 -5.05 13.43 0.71
CA ARG A 26 -6.18 12.58 1.16
C ARG A 26 -5.81 11.11 1.26
N PHE A 27 -5.36 10.70 2.45
CA PHE A 27 -5.25 9.29 2.85
C PHE A 27 -6.64 8.75 3.24
N ASP A 28 -7.50 8.50 2.24
CA ASP A 28 -8.89 8.10 2.48
C ASP A 28 -9.12 6.60 2.28
N ARG A 29 -8.12 5.87 1.77
CA ARG A 29 -8.26 4.45 1.42
C ARG A 29 -7.33 3.56 2.21
N ILE A 30 -7.83 2.38 2.54
CA ILE A 30 -7.06 1.34 3.20
C ILE A 30 -6.77 0.23 2.20
N LEU A 31 -5.47 -0.04 2.01
CA LEU A 31 -4.94 -1.19 1.32
C LEU A 31 -4.61 -2.26 2.35
N VAL A 32 -5.12 -3.46 2.15
CA VAL A 32 -4.82 -4.63 2.96
C VAL A 32 -4.02 -5.59 2.10
N ILE A 33 -2.86 -6.00 2.60
CA ILE A 33 -1.97 -6.97 1.96
C ILE A 33 -1.87 -8.18 2.88
N ASP A 34 -2.17 -9.35 2.34
CA ASP A 34 -1.91 -10.61 3.00
C ASP A 34 -0.42 -10.96 2.82
N PRO A 35 0.39 -11.02 3.90
CA PRO A 35 1.82 -11.25 3.80
C PRO A 35 2.18 -12.69 3.41
N GLN A 36 1.25 -13.66 3.51
CA GLN A 36 1.46 -15.06 3.15
C GLN A 36 1.29 -15.29 1.64
N THR A 37 0.28 -14.65 1.05
CA THR A 37 -0.12 -14.81 -0.37
C THR A 37 0.30 -13.64 -1.23
N LEU A 38 0.68 -12.51 -0.63
CA LEU A 38 0.95 -11.22 -1.27
C LEU A 38 -0.26 -10.67 -2.04
N GLN A 39 -1.46 -11.13 -1.72
CA GLN A 39 -2.68 -10.57 -2.28
C GLN A 39 -2.96 -9.21 -1.64
N ALA A 40 -3.24 -8.22 -2.49
CA ALA A 40 -3.62 -6.90 -2.05
C ALA A 40 -5.07 -6.62 -2.43
N ARG A 41 -5.80 -6.02 -1.50
CA ARG A 41 -7.18 -5.60 -1.65
C ARG A 41 -7.36 -4.23 -1.02
N VAL A 42 -8.37 -3.49 -1.47
CA VAL A 42 -8.75 -2.23 -0.83
C VAL A 42 -10.08 -2.42 -0.08
N GLU A 43 -10.21 -1.83 1.09
CA GLU A 43 -11.45 -1.91 1.90
C GLU A 43 -12.66 -1.31 1.16
N ASP A 44 -12.43 -0.27 0.35
CA ASP A 44 -13.46 0.40 -0.47
C ASP A 44 -13.90 -0.43 -1.71
N GLY A 45 -13.23 -1.56 -1.98
CA GLY A 45 -13.50 -2.43 -3.14
C GLY A 45 -13.00 -1.92 -4.50
N ASP A 46 -12.65 -0.64 -4.62
CA ASP A 46 -12.15 -0.04 -5.87
C ASP A 46 -10.62 -0.13 -6.02
N PHE A 47 -10.16 -1.30 -6.50
CA PHE A 47 -8.74 -1.53 -6.76
C PHE A 47 -8.31 -0.88 -8.09
N ASN A 48 -7.92 0.39 -8.02
CA ASN A 48 -7.52 1.19 -9.18
C ASN A 48 -6.01 1.09 -9.50
N ALA A 49 -5.57 1.81 -10.55
CA ALA A 49 -4.16 1.83 -10.96
C ALA A 49 -3.21 2.33 -9.86
N ALA A 50 -3.64 3.27 -9.01
CA ALA A 50 -2.84 3.74 -7.87
C ALA A 50 -2.66 2.64 -6.82
N ALA A 51 -3.74 1.90 -6.50
CA ALA A 51 -3.71 0.75 -5.59
C ALA A 51 -2.78 -0.36 -6.12
N SER A 52 -2.80 -0.62 -7.43
CA SER A 52 -1.89 -1.58 -8.06
C SER A 52 -0.42 -1.13 -7.99
N ALA A 53 -0.15 0.14 -8.34
CA ALA A 53 1.20 0.68 -8.35
C ALA A 53 1.83 0.70 -6.95
N ILE A 54 1.07 1.13 -5.93
CA ILE A 54 1.52 1.18 -4.55
C ILE A 54 1.79 -0.22 -4.00
N THR A 55 0.91 -1.18 -4.28
CA THR A 55 1.06 -2.59 -3.90
C THR A 55 2.35 -3.15 -4.46
N ALA A 56 2.57 -2.99 -5.77
CA ALA A 56 3.75 -3.54 -6.44
C ALA A 56 5.04 -3.01 -5.82
N LYS A 57 5.07 -1.73 -5.43
CA LYS A 57 6.24 -1.14 -4.79
C LYS A 57 6.45 -1.66 -3.37
N ILE A 58 5.39 -1.75 -2.56
CA ILE A 58 5.44 -2.31 -1.19
C ILE A 58 5.97 -3.73 -1.23
N VAL A 59 5.42 -4.58 -2.11
CA VAL A 59 5.86 -5.97 -2.27
C VAL A 59 7.31 -6.05 -2.74
N ASN A 60 7.74 -5.19 -3.67
CA ASN A 60 9.14 -5.15 -4.09
C ASN A 60 10.09 -4.71 -2.96
N ALA A 61 9.73 -3.70 -2.17
CA ALA A 61 10.54 -3.30 -1.03
C ALA A 61 10.59 -4.36 0.06
N TRP A 62 9.49 -5.07 0.32
CA TRP A 62 9.46 -6.21 1.23
C TRP A 62 10.38 -7.35 0.73
N ARG A 63 10.39 -7.63 -0.58
CA ARG A 63 11.31 -8.63 -1.16
C ARG A 63 12.78 -8.24 -1.04
N ASP A 64 13.07 -6.94 -1.07
CA ASP A 64 14.43 -6.40 -0.99
C ASP A 64 14.93 -6.29 0.46
N GLN A 65 14.10 -5.77 1.37
CA GLN A 65 14.46 -5.45 2.76
C GLN A 65 14.06 -6.55 3.75
N GLY A 66 13.18 -7.47 3.36
CA GLY A 66 12.63 -8.52 4.23
C GLY A 66 11.52 -8.04 5.18
N ASP A 67 11.20 -6.75 5.22
CA ASP A 67 10.14 -6.17 6.07
C ASP A 67 9.26 -5.18 5.30
N PHE A 68 8.03 -5.02 5.77
CA PHE A 68 7.04 -4.11 5.19
C PHE A 68 7.32 -2.65 5.61
N PRO A 69 7.66 -1.76 4.67
CA PRO A 69 8.10 -0.40 4.99
C PRO A 69 7.01 0.41 5.70
N GLN A 70 7.38 1.23 6.69
CA GLN A 70 6.41 2.05 7.43
C GLN A 70 5.76 3.15 6.60
N ARG A 71 6.49 3.72 5.63
CA ARG A 71 5.99 4.79 4.76
C ARG A 71 6.61 4.66 3.38
N MET A 72 5.81 4.91 2.35
CA MET A 72 6.30 5.00 0.98
C MET A 72 5.63 6.16 0.22
N LEU A 73 6.39 6.74 -0.70
CA LEU A 73 5.98 7.82 -1.58
C LEU A 73 6.19 7.38 -3.03
N PHE A 74 5.23 7.68 -3.89
CA PHE A 74 5.22 7.22 -5.27
C PHE A 74 4.77 8.33 -6.19
N ALA A 75 5.60 8.72 -7.14
CA ALA A 75 5.15 9.47 -8.31
C ALA A 75 4.67 8.47 -9.38
N SER A 76 3.43 8.61 -9.83
CA SER A 76 2.87 7.86 -10.97
C SER A 76 3.05 8.59 -12.29
#